data_AF-A0A964YIG2-F1
#
_entry.id   AF-A0A964YIG2-F1
#
_cell.length_a   1.000
_cell.length_b   1.000
_cell.length_c   1.000
_cell.angle_alpha   90.00
_cell.angle_beta   90.00
_cell.angle_gamma   90.00
#
_symmetry.space_group_name_H-M   'P 1'
#
loop_
_entity.id
_entity.type
_entity.pdbx_description
1 polymer ?
#
loop_
_entity_poly.entity_id
_entity_poly.type
_entity_poly.pdbx_seq_one_letter_code
_entity_poly.pdbx_strand_id
1 'polypeptide(L)'
;MIQRIQSLWLLLTAVCASITYIVPTFAGTGADGVVKIFSVRESIILMFLISFVAASSFVNIFFFQNRKRQKGIILTTSLATIVFILAQYLIVEQFKKDFLIPQGNWEISAILPIFILLFQVFAFLGIRKDEKLLNSADRLR
;
A
#
# COMPACT_ATOMS: atom_id res chain seq x y z
N MET A 1 19.59 17.56 -0.11
CA MET A 1 19.08 17.34 1.26
C MET A 1 17.96 16.30 1.21
N ILE A 2 18.32 15.02 1.42
CA ILE A 2 17.41 13.85 1.37
C ILE A 2 16.56 13.71 2.66
N GLN A 3 16.88 14.44 3.73
CA GLN A 3 16.19 14.33 5.02
C GLN A 3 14.89 15.17 5.06
N ARG A 4 13.85 14.69 4.39
CA ARG A 4 12.47 15.12 4.70
C ARG A 4 11.66 13.91 5.13
N ILE A 5 10.86 14.08 6.19
CA ILE A 5 10.04 13.03 6.81
C ILE A 5 9.12 12.32 5.79
N GLN A 6 8.77 12.98 4.68
CA GLN A 6 8.05 12.39 3.54
C GLN A 6 8.73 11.14 2.95
N SER A 7 10.06 11.13 2.85
CA SER A 7 10.82 10.01 2.25
C SER A 7 10.77 8.78 3.16
N LEU A 8 10.74 8.98 4.48
CA LEU A 8 10.57 7.92 5.48
C LEU A 8 9.18 7.29 5.36
N TRP A 9 8.12 8.11 5.22
CA TRP A 9 6.77 7.60 5.02
C TRP A 9 6.62 6.81 3.71
N LEU A 10 7.25 7.26 2.62
CA LEU A 10 7.27 6.53 1.35
C LEU A 10 8.07 5.21 1.44
N LEU A 11 9.16 5.21 2.21
CA LEU A 11 9.93 4.00 2.47
C LEU A 11 9.13 2.99 3.30
N LEU A 12 8.46 3.42 4.36
CA LEU A 12 7.55 2.58 5.14
C LEU A 12 6.42 2.01 4.28
N THR A 13 5.87 2.82 3.37
CA THR A 13 4.88 2.38 2.37
C THR A 13 5.42 1.23 1.53
N ALA A 14 6.63 1.37 0.98
CA ALA A 14 7.25 0.34 0.14
C ALA A 14 7.59 -0.94 0.93
N VAL A 15 8.06 -0.81 2.18
CA VAL A 15 8.34 -1.95 3.06
C VAL A 15 7.06 -2.70 3.40
N CYS A 16 6.00 -2.01 3.83
CA CYS A 16 4.72 -2.66 4.12
C CYS A 16 4.13 -3.35 2.89
N ALA A 17 4.20 -2.71 1.71
CA ALA A 17 3.74 -3.33 0.47
C ALA A 17 4.54 -4.60 0.12
N SER A 18 5.86 -4.59 0.36
CA SER A 18 6.71 -5.76 0.16
C SER A 18 6.39 -6.89 1.14
N ILE A 19 6.08 -6.56 2.40
CA ILE A 19 5.64 -7.54 3.40
C ILE A 19 4.29 -8.14 2.98
N THR A 20 3.32 -7.33 2.56
CA THR A 20 2.02 -7.82 2.03
C THR A 20 2.19 -8.73 0.82
N TYR A 21 3.22 -8.52 0.00
CA TYR A 21 3.52 -9.40 -1.13
C TYR A 21 4.06 -10.78 -0.70
N ILE A 22 4.79 -10.86 0.43
CA ILE A 22 5.46 -12.09 0.88
C ILE A 22 4.58 -12.90 1.84
N VAL A 23 3.88 -12.21 2.74
CA VAL A 23 3.14 -12.83 3.83
C VAL A 23 1.73 -13.23 3.35
N PRO A 24 1.24 -14.43 3.67
CA PRO A 24 -0.14 -14.83 3.39
C PRO A 24 -1.15 -13.86 3.98
N THR A 25 -2.30 -13.71 3.33
CA THR A 25 -3.38 -12.76 3.67
C THR A 25 -4.54 -13.43 4.38
N PHE A 26 -4.77 -14.70 4.10
CA PHE A 26 -5.85 -15.46 4.70
C PHE A 26 -5.44 -16.91 4.85
N ALA A 27 -5.87 -17.58 5.91
CA ALA A 27 -5.73 -19.02 6.04
C ALA A 27 -7.04 -19.60 6.58
N GLY A 28 -7.54 -20.67 5.98
CA GLY A 28 -8.78 -21.29 6.41
C GLY A 28 -8.81 -22.77 6.10
N THR A 29 -9.61 -23.50 6.85
CA THR A 29 -9.79 -24.95 6.63
C THR A 29 -11.02 -25.16 5.75
N GLY A 30 -10.84 -25.80 4.60
CA GLY A 30 -11.95 -26.16 3.72
C GLY A 30 -12.82 -27.27 4.34
N ALA A 31 -14.01 -27.48 3.78
CA ALA A 31 -14.91 -28.56 4.21
C ALA A 31 -14.26 -29.96 4.17
N ASP A 32 -13.25 -30.14 3.31
CA ASP A 32 -12.48 -31.38 3.15
C ASP A 32 -11.42 -31.59 4.27
N GLY A 33 -11.36 -30.70 5.26
CA GLY A 33 -10.38 -30.74 6.36
C GLY A 33 -8.97 -30.26 5.98
N VAL A 34 -8.75 -29.85 4.73
CA VAL A 34 -7.47 -29.37 4.22
C VAL A 34 -7.31 -27.86 4.49
N VAL A 35 -6.16 -27.46 5.04
CA VAL A 35 -5.80 -26.06 5.23
C VAL A 35 -5.47 -25.41 3.88
N LYS A 36 -6.17 -24.33 3.56
CA LYS A 36 -6.02 -23.54 2.34
C LYS A 36 -5.46 -22.16 2.71
N ILE A 37 -4.39 -21.76 2.04
CA ILE A 37 -3.66 -20.52 2.34
C ILE A 37 -3.85 -19.54 1.18
N PHE A 38 -4.53 -18.45 1.51
CA PHE A 38 -4.70 -17.20 0.80
C PHE A 38 -3.43 -16.37 0.62
N SER A 39 -2.77 -16.29 -0.53
CA SER A 39 -1.69 -15.31 -0.75
C SER A 39 -2.00 -14.32 -1.87
N VAL A 40 -1.58 -13.06 -1.72
CA VAL A 40 -1.73 -12.00 -2.75
C VAL A 40 -1.17 -12.41 -4.11
N ARG A 41 -0.14 -13.27 -4.12
CA ARG A 41 0.50 -13.80 -5.33
C ARG A 41 -0.41 -14.70 -6.16
N GLU A 42 -1.43 -15.31 -5.56
CA GLU A 42 -2.36 -16.21 -6.26
C GLU A 42 -3.32 -15.44 -7.18
N SER A 43 -3.48 -14.14 -6.96
CA SER A 43 -4.25 -13.27 -7.84
C SER A 43 -3.32 -12.33 -8.62
N ILE A 44 -3.34 -12.46 -9.95
CA ILE A 44 -2.59 -11.56 -10.85
C ILE A 44 -2.94 -10.09 -10.59
N ILE A 45 -4.23 -9.81 -10.29
CA ILE A 45 -4.73 -8.46 -10.03
C ILE A 45 -4.10 -7.89 -8.75
N LEU A 46 -4.16 -8.64 -7.63
CA LEU A 46 -3.59 -8.18 -6.37
C LEU A 46 -2.06 -8.08 -6.45
N MET A 47 -1.42 -9.08 -7.08
CA MET A 47 0.01 -9.12 -7.29
C MET A 47 0.49 -7.88 -8.06
N PHE A 48 -0.20 -7.51 -9.14
CA PHE A 48 0.13 -6.33 -9.94
C PHE A 48 -0.05 -5.04 -9.13
N LEU A 49 -1.19 -4.88 -8.45
CA LEU A 49 -1.50 -3.68 -7.69
C LEU A 49 -0.50 -3.43 -6.54
N ILE A 50 -0.18 -4.45 -5.74
CA ILE A 50 0.76 -4.27 -4.62
C ILE A 50 2.18 -4.00 -5.11
N SER A 51 2.59 -4.64 -6.21
CA SER A 51 3.90 -4.43 -6.83
C SER A 51 4.00 -3.01 -7.41
N PHE A 52 2.93 -2.53 -8.04
CA PHE A 52 2.84 -1.16 -8.54
C PHE A 52 2.94 -0.14 -7.40
N VAL A 53 2.25 -0.37 -6.27
CA VAL A 53 2.32 0.51 -5.08
C VAL A 53 3.73 0.52 -4.49
N ALA A 54 4.37 -0.65 -4.35
CA ALA A 54 5.73 -0.78 -3.81
C ALA A 54 6.76 -0.06 -4.70
N ALA A 55 6.77 -0.38 -6.00
CA ALA A 55 7.70 0.19 -6.97
C ALA A 55 7.51 1.70 -7.11
N SER A 56 6.27 2.16 -7.25
CA SER A 56 5.96 3.59 -7.38
C SER A 56 6.37 4.37 -6.13
N SER A 57 6.09 3.84 -4.93
CA SER A 57 6.45 4.49 -3.67
C SER A 57 7.97 4.58 -3.51
N PHE A 58 8.70 3.52 -3.86
CA PHE A 58 10.16 3.49 -3.80
C PHE A 58 10.80 4.47 -4.80
N VAL A 59 10.37 4.44 -6.06
CA VAL A 59 10.85 5.37 -7.10
C VAL A 59 10.54 6.83 -6.70
N ASN A 60 9.39 7.07 -6.08
CA ASN A 60 8.97 8.41 -5.66
C ASN A 60 9.86 9.03 -4.55
N ILE A 61 10.69 8.23 -3.87
CA ILE A 61 11.69 8.73 -2.92
C ILE A 61 12.75 9.57 -3.66
N PHE A 62 13.15 9.15 -4.88
CA PHE A 62 14.17 9.82 -5.67
C PHE A 62 13.65 11.06 -6.41
N PHE A 63 12.33 11.20 -6.59
CA PHE A 63 11.70 12.36 -7.23
C PHE A 63 11.58 13.60 -6.31
N PHE A 64 12.47 13.74 -5.31
CA PHE A 64 12.45 14.83 -4.31
C PHE A 64 12.58 16.24 -4.90
N GLN A 65 13.12 16.38 -6.10
CA GLN A 65 13.27 17.68 -6.77
C GLN A 65 11.92 18.25 -7.24
N ASN A 66 10.96 17.39 -7.63
CA ASN A 66 9.71 17.80 -8.26
C ASN A 66 8.50 17.53 -7.35
N ARG A 67 8.25 18.43 -6.39
CA ARG A 67 7.15 18.31 -5.40
C ARG A 67 5.76 18.12 -6.03
N LYS A 68 5.50 18.77 -7.18
CA LYS A 68 4.24 18.61 -7.93
C LYS A 68 4.07 17.17 -8.43
N ARG A 69 5.13 16.58 -9.02
CA ARG A 69 5.13 15.19 -9.47
C ARG A 69 5.01 14.22 -8.30
N GLN A 70 5.74 14.48 -7.21
CA GLN A 70 5.71 13.63 -6.01
C GLN A 70 4.30 13.51 -5.43
N LYS A 71 3.54 14.61 -5.35
CA LYS A 71 2.14 14.62 -4.92
C LYS A 71 1.22 13.84 -5.87
N GLY A 72 1.40 14.01 -7.19
CA GLY A 72 0.61 13.28 -8.18
C GLY A 72 0.83 11.77 -8.14
N ILE A 73 2.08 11.34 -7.95
CA ILE A 73 2.43 9.92 -7.78
C ILE A 73 1.79 9.38 -6.50
N ILE A 74 1.89 10.09 -5.36
CA ILE A 74 1.25 9.66 -4.11
C ILE A 74 -0.25 9.50 -4.26
N LEU A 75 -0.92 10.46 -4.91
CA LEU A 75 -2.36 10.39 -5.15
C LEU A 75 -2.72 9.15 -5.98
N THR A 76 -1.99 8.91 -7.07
CA THR A 76 -2.19 7.73 -7.93
C THR A 76 -1.96 6.44 -7.17
N THR A 77 -0.88 6.35 -6.38
CA THR A 77 -0.60 5.17 -5.57
C THR A 77 -1.61 4.98 -4.44
N SER A 78 -2.17 6.05 -3.88
CA SER A 78 -3.20 5.96 -2.85
C SER A 78 -4.53 5.42 -3.40
N LEU A 79 -4.90 5.85 -4.61
CA LEU A 79 -6.05 5.27 -5.32
C LEU A 79 -5.82 3.78 -5.62
N ALA A 80 -4.61 3.40 -6.05
CA ALA A 80 -4.25 2.00 -6.25
C ALA A 80 -4.32 1.19 -4.95
N THR A 81 -3.90 1.75 -3.81
CA THR A 81 -4.03 1.11 -2.49
C THR A 81 -5.51 0.91 -2.10
N ILE A 82 -6.38 1.89 -2.36
CA ILE A 82 -7.82 1.77 -2.09
C ILE A 82 -8.43 0.65 -2.94
N VAL A 83 -8.11 0.62 -4.23
CA VAL A 83 -8.56 -0.45 -5.14
C VAL A 83 -8.04 -1.80 -4.68
N PHE A 84 -6.79 -1.87 -4.22
CA PHE A 84 -6.21 -3.10 -3.66
C PHE A 84 -6.97 -3.59 -2.44
N ILE A 85 -7.33 -2.72 -1.49
CA ILE A 85 -8.10 -3.10 -0.29
C ILE A 85 -9.45 -3.70 -0.67
N LEU A 86 -10.17 -3.05 -1.60
CA LEU A 86 -11.47 -3.53 -2.07
C LEU A 86 -11.33 -4.86 -2.82
N ALA A 87 -10.36 -4.96 -3.74
CA ALA A 87 -10.11 -6.17 -4.51
C ALA A 87 -9.70 -7.34 -3.59
N GLN A 88 -8.87 -7.08 -2.57
CA GLN A 88 -8.44 -8.10 -1.60
C GLN A 88 -9.65 -8.70 -0.89
N TYR A 89 -10.57 -7.86 -0.41
CA TYR A 89 -11.78 -8.34 0.26
C TYR A 89 -12.63 -9.23 -0.67
N LEU A 90 -12.93 -8.75 -1.88
CA LEU A 90 -13.77 -9.47 -2.84
C LEU A 90 -13.15 -10.80 -3.29
N ILE A 91 -11.84 -10.83 -3.53
CA ILE A 91 -11.15 -12.04 -3.98
C ILE A 91 -11.05 -13.07 -2.84
N VAL A 92 -10.80 -12.65 -1.61
CA VAL A 92 -10.81 -13.56 -0.46
C VAL A 92 -12.22 -14.09 -0.19
N GLU A 93 -13.26 -13.29 -0.39
CA GLU A 93 -14.64 -13.76 -0.28
C GLU A 93 -14.97 -14.82 -1.35
N GLN A 94 -14.53 -14.59 -2.60
CA GLN A 94 -14.66 -15.57 -3.67
C GLN A 94 -13.89 -16.86 -3.33
N PHE A 95 -12.66 -16.75 -2.85
CA PHE A 95 -11.85 -17.89 -2.42
C PHE A 95 -12.54 -18.72 -1.33
N LYS A 96 -13.17 -18.06 -0.34
CA LYS A 96 -13.95 -18.75 0.69
C LYS A 96 -15.13 -19.53 0.11
N LYS A 97 -15.82 -18.98 -0.90
CA LYS A 97 -16.93 -19.64 -1.59
C LYS A 97 -16.46 -20.83 -2.41
N ASP A 98 -15.38 -20.67 -3.17
CA ASP A 98 -14.85 -21.71 -4.06
C ASP A 98 -14.37 -22.95 -3.28
N PHE A 99 -13.79 -22.75 -2.09
CA PHE A 99 -13.29 -23.83 -1.23
C PHE A 99 -14.22 -24.19 -0.06
N LEU A 100 -15.45 -23.65 -0.03
CA LEU A 100 -16.45 -23.89 1.02
C LEU A 100 -15.85 -23.75 2.43
N ILE A 101 -15.04 -22.71 2.65
CA ILE A 101 -14.32 -22.48 3.91
C ILE A 101 -15.31 -21.92 4.95
N PRO A 102 -15.72 -22.67 5.98
CA PRO A 102 -16.70 -22.21 6.96
C PRO A 102 -16.08 -21.25 7.97
N GLN A 103 -14.80 -21.47 8.31
CA GLN A 103 -14.04 -20.64 9.24
C GLN A 103 -12.60 -20.49 8.75
N GLY A 104 -12.08 -19.28 8.85
CA GLY A 104 -10.68 -19.00 8.62
C GLY A 104 -10.29 -17.64 9.16
N ASN A 105 -8.98 -17.46 9.32
CA ASN A 105 -8.36 -16.33 9.98
C ASN A 105 -7.76 -15.39 8.94
N TRP A 106 -7.99 -14.09 9.15
CA TRP A 106 -7.26 -13.06 8.45
C TRP A 106 -5.88 -12.93 9.07
N GLU A 107 -4.86 -12.99 8.22
CA GLU A 107 -3.48 -12.85 8.65
C GLU A 107 -3.10 -11.38 8.84
N ILE A 108 -1.99 -11.13 9.52
CA ILE A 108 -1.50 -9.77 9.78
C ILE A 108 -1.27 -8.97 8.49
N SER A 109 -1.01 -9.64 7.36
CA SER A 109 -0.80 -8.93 6.10
C SER A 109 -2.08 -8.31 5.55
N ALA A 110 -3.27 -8.77 5.98
CA ALA A 110 -4.55 -8.25 5.52
C ALA A 110 -4.81 -6.81 5.99
N ILE A 111 -4.25 -6.40 7.13
CA ILE A 111 -4.40 -5.05 7.68
C ILE A 111 -3.32 -4.08 7.17
N LEU A 112 -2.18 -4.60 6.69
CA LEU A 112 -1.05 -3.79 6.18
C LEU A 112 -1.46 -2.76 5.10
N PRO A 113 -2.34 -3.07 4.13
CA PRO A 113 -2.81 -2.10 3.13
C PRO A 113 -3.43 -0.83 3.73
N ILE A 114 -4.06 -0.94 4.90
CA ILE A 114 -4.62 0.22 5.61
C ILE A 114 -3.49 1.11 6.13
N PHE A 115 -2.44 0.51 6.70
CA PHE A 115 -1.25 1.24 7.13
C PHE A 115 -0.48 1.87 5.96
N ILE A 116 -0.40 1.18 4.82
CA ILE A 116 0.17 1.72 3.57
C ILE A 116 -0.56 3.01 3.18
N LEU A 117 -1.90 3.01 3.22
CA LEU A 117 -2.70 4.18 2.89
C LEU A 117 -2.47 5.33 3.88
N LEU A 118 -2.38 5.04 5.18
CA LEU A 118 -2.06 6.04 6.19
C LEU A 118 -0.68 6.69 5.96
N PHE A 119 0.34 5.88 5.65
CA PHE A 119 1.68 6.40 5.36
C PHE A 119 1.72 7.24 4.08
N GLN A 120 0.97 6.86 3.04
CA GLN A 120 0.83 7.67 1.84
C GLN A 120 0.19 9.04 2.14
N VAL A 121 -0.84 9.08 2.99
CA VAL A 121 -1.47 10.34 3.43
C VAL A 121 -0.47 11.20 4.21
N PHE A 122 0.31 10.63 5.13
CA PHE A 122 1.33 11.37 5.87
C PHE A 122 2.45 11.89 4.97
N ALA A 123 2.88 11.11 3.98
CA ALA A 123 3.82 11.57 2.96
C ALA A 123 3.28 12.80 2.21
N PHE A 124 2.01 12.76 1.82
CA PHE A 124 1.35 13.85 1.11
C PHE A 124 1.23 15.13 1.96
N LEU A 125 0.83 14.99 3.23
CA LEU A 125 0.76 16.10 4.17
C LEU A 125 2.14 16.72 4.43
N GLY A 126 3.18 15.88 4.54
CA GLY A 126 4.57 16.32 4.64
C GLY A 126 4.98 17.22 3.46
N ILE A 127 4.72 16.80 2.22
CA ILE A 127 5.04 17.59 1.03
C ILE A 127 4.29 18.93 1.02
N ARG A 128 3.01 18.93 1.41
CA ARG A 128 2.20 20.17 1.47
C ARG A 128 2.74 21.17 2.48
N LYS A 129 3.17 20.69 3.66
CA LYS A 129 3.78 21.56 4.68
C LYS A 129 5.10 22.16 4.18
N ASP A 130 5.91 21.34 3.53
CA ASP A 130 7.20 21.75 2.97
C ASP A 130 7.09 22.81 1.87
N GLU A 131 6.07 22.71 1.02
CA GLU A 131 5.78 23.69 -0.03
C GLU A 131 5.31 25.04 0.55
N LYS A 132 4.49 25.01 1.61
CA LYS A 132 4.06 26.23 2.31
C LYS A 132 5.23 26.99 2.93
N LEU A 133 6.19 26.29 3.55
CA LEU A 133 7.37 26.89 4.19
C LEU A 133 8.27 27.63 3.18
N LEU A 134 8.44 27.07 1.97
CA LEU A 134 9.23 27.71 0.92
C LEU A 134 8.54 28.95 0.38
N ASN A 135 7.22 28.88 0.14
CA ASN A 135 6.45 30.02 -0.34
C ASN A 135 6.40 31.18 0.67
N SER A 136 6.45 30.90 1.98
CA SER A 136 6.55 31.97 2.99
C SER A 136 7.93 32.62 3.04
N ALA A 137 8.99 31.87 2.75
CA ALA A 137 10.36 32.40 2.73
C ALA A 137 10.61 33.31 1.52
N ASP A 138 10.05 32.97 0.35
CA ASP A 138 10.14 33.82 -0.86
C ASP A 138 9.38 35.14 -0.74
N ARG A 139 8.38 35.24 0.16
CA ARG A 139 7.65 36.50 0.40
C ARG A 139 8.41 37.52 1.24
N LEU A 140 9.50 37.11 1.88
CA LEU A 140 10.33 37.96 2.74
C LEU A 140 11.60 38.48 2.03
N ARG A 141 11.83 38.05 0.78
CA ARG A 141 12.89 38.53 -0.11
C ARG A 141 12.31 39.49 -1.14
#